data_AF-A0A2V4C741-F1
#
_entry.id   AF-A0A2V4C741-F1
#
_cell.length_a   1.000
_cell.length_b   1.000
_cell.length_c   1.000
_cell.angle_alpha   90.00
_cell.angle_beta   90.00
_cell.angle_gamma   90.00
#
_symmetry.space_group_name_H-M   'P 1'
#
loop_
_entity.id
_entity.type
_entity.pdbx_description
1 polymer ?
#
loop_
_entity_poly.entity_id
_entity_poly.type
_entity_poly.pdbx_seq_one_letter_code
_entity_poly.pdbx_strand_id
1 'polypeptide(L)'
;MKKIVFLFLLLPIFSFSDNTIDSLRIVKNEIEIKNLQKSSNELQQKYDYQVKINEQTLNSISSQIGATSYNLSIFAFLFGLLAILLGVYVTWVERKIISLKDENEKLLKETKRTKGEVVAINDLIQKDIYGLFLKIKREETLHILDRLLKIPQDITNVCESLLSRELLPDDFIKLKNAFLALPENDEYGDEYKHSYKSLFFQHFFDMTLLDINLRKHMEKFIPIAISQSFENDIIFSSKNFIALLNKKGINEFSKEINEFFKGLSKYQFSKFTPVYDLFCENLKDKNLIFELFNEIKSIPENRIAKIEYGNSILNKFKQSDFTDDEKPILEELQQLKISQLKEEEEKIKKKKDEQEKKQQKEKAAERKK
;
A
#
# COMPACT_ATOMS: atom_id res chain seq x y z
N MET A 1 -63.39 40.89 14.40
CA MET A 1 -64.82 41.20 14.67
C MET A 1 -64.87 42.35 15.68
N LYS A 2 -65.23 43.57 15.24
CA LYS A 2 -66.40 44.38 15.68
C LYS A 2 -66.61 44.37 17.22
N LYS A 3 -66.23 45.40 18.00
CA LYS A 3 -66.74 46.79 18.18
C LYS A 3 -67.87 46.92 19.22
N ILE A 4 -67.67 47.89 20.15
CA ILE A 4 -68.65 48.84 20.77
C ILE A 4 -69.45 48.28 21.98
N VAL A 5 -69.31 48.76 23.24
CA VAL A 5 -69.57 50.09 23.91
C VAL A 5 -71.07 50.40 24.10
N PHE A 6 -71.49 50.69 25.36
CA PHE A 6 -72.49 51.69 25.87
C PHE A 6 -73.14 51.16 27.18
N LEU A 7 -73.19 51.80 28.37
CA LEU A 7 -73.36 53.19 28.85
C LEU A 7 -74.85 53.65 28.95
N PHE A 8 -75.26 54.09 30.17
CA PHE A 8 -76.50 54.77 30.64
C PHE A 8 -77.82 53.97 30.56
N LEU A 9 -78.66 53.79 31.59
CA LEU A 9 -79.13 54.63 32.72
C LEU A 9 -79.82 55.94 32.28
N LEU A 10 -81.11 55.83 31.96
CA LEU A 10 -82.13 56.88 32.04
C LEU A 10 -83.18 56.33 33.03
N LEU A 11 -83.45 56.98 34.15
CA LEU A 11 -84.46 58.03 34.22
C LEU A 11 -84.25 58.92 35.47
N PRO A 12 -84.23 60.25 35.30
CA PRO A 12 -84.73 61.20 36.29
C PRO A 12 -86.26 61.39 36.01
N ILE A 13 -87.18 61.85 36.84
CA ILE A 13 -87.16 62.70 38.04
C ILE A 13 -88.67 62.97 38.40
N PHE A 14 -88.98 63.34 39.66
CA PHE A 14 -90.19 64.09 40.14
C PHE A 14 -91.59 63.46 39.97
N SER A 15 -92.61 63.67 40.81
CA SER A 15 -92.82 64.40 42.07
C SER A 15 -94.16 63.91 42.65
N PHE A 16 -94.28 63.95 43.98
CA PHE A 16 -95.56 63.92 44.70
C PHE A 16 -96.43 65.14 44.33
N SER A 17 -97.75 64.95 44.34
CA SER A 17 -98.71 65.99 44.74
C SER A 17 -100.02 65.32 45.13
N ASP A 18 -100.23 65.14 46.43
CA ASP A 18 -101.52 64.81 47.03
C ASP A 18 -102.51 65.96 46.86
N ASN A 19 -103.80 65.63 46.76
CA ASN A 19 -104.87 66.53 47.17
C ASN A 19 -105.99 65.72 47.85
N THR A 20 -105.89 65.70 49.18
CA THR A 20 -106.94 66.10 50.15
C THR A 20 -108.25 65.30 50.33
N ILE A 21 -108.57 65.17 51.63
CA ILE A 21 -109.87 65.02 52.34
C ILE A 21 -110.26 63.55 52.65
N ASP A 22 -109.87 62.97 53.80
CA ASP A 22 -110.36 63.15 55.20
C ASP A 22 -111.87 62.90 55.35
N SER A 23 -112.35 61.70 55.69
CA SER A 23 -112.39 61.29 57.11
C SER A 23 -112.87 59.83 57.33
N LEU A 24 -112.99 59.02 56.26
CA LEU A 24 -113.36 57.59 56.32
C LEU A 24 -112.18 56.63 56.07
N ARG A 25 -110.97 57.17 55.86
CA ARG A 25 -109.74 56.42 55.61
C ARG A 25 -109.04 55.95 56.89
N ILE A 26 -109.34 56.49 58.07
CA ILE A 26 -108.52 56.28 59.28
C ILE A 26 -108.51 54.80 59.73
N VAL A 27 -109.64 54.10 59.70
CA VAL A 27 -109.70 52.68 60.14
C VAL A 27 -109.16 51.70 59.07
N LYS A 28 -109.36 52.01 57.78
CA LYS A 28 -108.79 51.21 56.68
C LYS A 28 -107.27 51.43 56.57
N ASN A 29 -106.83 52.67 56.76
CA ASN A 29 -105.42 53.05 56.85
C ASN A 29 -104.75 52.38 58.05
N GLU A 30 -105.37 52.22 59.22
CA GLU A 30 -104.69 51.54 60.34
C GLU A 30 -104.37 50.05 60.04
N ILE A 31 -105.28 49.33 59.38
CA ILE A 31 -105.07 47.92 58.99
C ILE A 31 -104.08 47.83 57.82
N GLU A 32 -104.18 48.72 56.84
CA GLU A 32 -103.28 48.81 55.70
C GLU A 32 -101.87 49.25 56.15
N ILE A 33 -101.76 50.18 57.11
CA ILE A 33 -100.52 50.61 57.79
C ILE A 33 -99.91 49.44 58.56
N LYS A 34 -100.70 48.64 59.29
CA LYS A 34 -100.16 47.44 59.98
C LYS A 34 -99.65 46.38 58.99
N ASN A 35 -100.37 46.13 57.89
CA ASN A 35 -99.93 45.19 56.86
C ASN A 35 -98.75 45.72 56.05
N LEU A 36 -98.70 47.03 55.77
CA LEU A 36 -97.56 47.70 55.16
C LEU A 36 -96.36 47.73 56.09
N GLN A 37 -96.54 47.92 57.40
CA GLN A 37 -95.46 47.80 58.39
C GLN A 37 -94.93 46.37 58.46
N LYS A 38 -95.81 45.36 58.42
CA LYS A 38 -95.40 43.96 58.42
C LYS A 38 -94.67 43.58 57.12
N SER A 39 -95.21 43.98 55.97
CA SER A 39 -94.59 43.75 54.66
C SER A 39 -93.29 44.54 54.50
N SER A 40 -93.22 45.77 55.05
CA SER A 40 -91.99 46.58 55.12
C SER A 40 -90.95 45.92 56.00
N ASN A 41 -91.31 45.42 57.18
CA ASN A 41 -90.39 44.66 58.03
C ASN A 41 -89.94 43.35 57.38
N GLU A 42 -90.81 42.64 56.67
CA GLU A 42 -90.44 41.44 55.90
C GLU A 42 -89.55 41.77 54.70
N LEU A 43 -89.78 42.89 54.01
CA LEU A 43 -88.91 43.38 52.94
C LEU A 43 -87.55 43.82 53.48
N GLN A 44 -87.53 44.53 54.60
CA GLN A 44 -86.33 44.95 55.31
C GLN A 44 -85.51 43.72 55.70
N GLN A 45 -86.14 42.69 56.26
CA GLN A 45 -85.48 41.43 56.60
C GLN A 45 -84.94 40.70 55.36
N LYS A 46 -85.69 40.66 54.25
CA LYS A 46 -85.22 40.06 53.00
C LYS A 46 -84.06 40.85 52.40
N TYR A 47 -84.12 42.17 52.45
CA TYR A 47 -83.06 43.06 52.01
C TYR A 47 -81.80 42.88 52.85
N ASP A 48 -81.91 42.91 54.18
CA ASP A 48 -80.79 42.69 55.10
C ASP A 48 -80.19 41.29 54.95
N TYR A 49 -81.02 40.28 54.70
CA TYR A 49 -80.56 38.93 54.39
C TYR A 49 -79.82 38.86 53.05
N GLN A 50 -80.33 39.53 52.02
CA GLN A 50 -79.70 39.57 50.70
C GLN A 50 -78.39 40.37 50.69
N VAL A 51 -78.33 41.48 51.45
CA VAL A 51 -77.09 42.24 51.69
C VAL A 51 -76.06 41.36 52.38
N LYS A 52 -76.45 40.61 53.43
CA LYS A 52 -75.55 39.66 54.11
C LYS A 52 -75.07 38.54 53.18
N ILE A 53 -75.93 37.99 52.33
CA ILE A 53 -75.52 36.97 51.33
C ILE A 53 -74.56 37.56 50.32
N ASN A 54 -74.82 38.77 49.82
CA ASN A 54 -73.93 39.43 48.85
C ASN A 54 -72.58 39.76 49.48
N GLU A 55 -72.54 40.26 50.71
CA GLU A 55 -71.30 40.48 51.46
C GLU A 55 -70.56 39.16 51.70
N GLN A 56 -71.24 38.09 52.11
CA GLN A 56 -70.63 36.77 52.25
C GLN A 56 -70.09 36.21 50.92
N THR A 57 -70.80 36.45 49.82
CA THR A 57 -70.40 36.00 48.48
C THR A 57 -69.20 36.79 47.97
N LEU A 58 -69.22 38.12 48.11
CA LEU A 58 -68.09 38.98 47.76
C LEU A 58 -66.85 38.68 48.61
N ASN A 59 -67.03 38.44 49.92
CA ASN A 59 -65.95 38.02 50.80
C ASN A 59 -65.42 36.63 50.44
N SER A 60 -66.29 35.70 50.02
CA SER A 60 -65.87 34.36 49.56
C SER A 60 -65.11 34.43 48.24
N ILE A 61 -65.58 35.23 47.27
CA ILE A 61 -64.88 35.46 46.00
C ILE A 61 -63.56 36.18 46.22
N SER A 62 -63.55 37.23 47.03
CA SER A 62 -62.32 37.97 47.39
C SER A 62 -61.32 37.06 48.09
N SER A 63 -61.78 36.22 49.02
CA SER A 63 -60.96 35.20 49.68
C SER A 63 -60.44 34.14 48.70
N GLN A 64 -61.26 33.68 47.75
CA GLN A 64 -60.82 32.73 46.71
C GLN A 64 -59.82 33.36 45.72
N ILE A 65 -60.00 34.62 45.32
CA ILE A 65 -59.05 35.35 44.49
C ILE A 65 -57.75 35.59 45.26
N GLY A 66 -57.84 35.96 46.54
CA GLY A 66 -56.69 36.11 47.43
C GLY A 66 -55.91 34.79 47.59
N ALA A 67 -56.61 33.69 47.84
CA ALA A 67 -56.01 32.36 47.94
C ALA A 67 -55.40 31.89 46.61
N THR A 68 -56.05 32.17 45.49
CA THR A 68 -55.54 31.84 44.15
C THR A 68 -54.29 32.66 43.82
N SER A 69 -54.29 33.96 44.11
CA SER A 69 -53.14 34.84 43.92
C SER A 69 -51.96 34.44 44.81
N TYR A 70 -52.22 34.05 46.05
CA TYR A 70 -51.21 33.52 46.97
C TYR A 70 -50.61 32.20 46.46
N ASN A 71 -51.45 31.24 46.03
CA ASN A 71 -50.99 29.98 45.45
C ASN A 71 -50.19 30.20 44.16
N LEU A 72 -50.65 31.10 43.28
CA LEU A 72 -49.94 31.44 42.05
C LEU A 72 -48.56 32.06 42.36
N SER A 73 -48.46 32.88 43.40
CA SER A 73 -47.19 33.47 43.85
C SER A 73 -46.24 32.41 44.42
N ILE A 74 -46.75 31.46 45.20
CA ILE A 74 -45.94 30.33 45.70
C ILE A 74 -45.45 29.47 44.54
N PHE A 75 -46.31 29.13 43.58
CA PHE A 75 -45.89 28.36 42.40
C PHE A 75 -44.86 29.12 41.57
N ALA A 76 -45.04 30.43 41.34
CA ALA A 76 -44.06 31.25 40.65
C ALA A 76 -42.70 31.27 41.37
N PHE A 77 -42.70 31.35 42.70
CA PHE A 77 -41.48 31.24 43.51
C PHE A 77 -40.82 29.85 43.39
N LEU A 78 -41.60 28.77 43.49
CA LEU A 78 -41.11 27.40 43.31
C LEU A 78 -40.52 27.18 41.92
N PHE A 79 -41.18 27.65 40.86
CA PHE A 79 -40.66 27.58 39.49
C PHE A 79 -39.39 28.42 39.33
N GLY A 80 -39.31 29.60 39.95
CA GLY A 80 -38.11 30.42 39.98
C GLY A 80 -36.93 29.69 40.64
N LEU A 81 -37.15 29.06 41.79
CA LEU A 81 -36.13 28.28 42.50
C LEU A 81 -35.69 27.05 41.69
N LEU A 82 -36.63 26.36 41.06
CA LEU A 82 -36.36 25.19 40.22
C LEU A 82 -35.57 25.58 38.95
N ALA A 83 -35.89 26.72 38.34
CA ALA A 83 -35.14 27.27 37.21
C ALA A 83 -33.69 27.63 37.59
N ILE A 84 -33.47 28.20 38.78
CA ILE A 84 -32.11 28.48 39.29
C ILE A 84 -31.34 27.16 39.48
N LEU A 85 -31.95 26.16 40.13
CA LEU A 85 -31.31 24.86 40.34
C LEU A 85 -30.99 24.14 39.02
N LEU A 86 -31.91 24.19 38.06
CA LEU A 86 -31.67 23.66 36.71
C LEU A 86 -30.53 24.39 36.01
N GLY A 87 -30.48 25.72 36.11
CA GLY A 87 -29.38 26.52 35.55
C GLY A 87 -28.01 26.10 36.12
N VAL A 88 -27.90 26.02 37.44
CA VAL A 88 -26.67 25.57 38.11
C VAL A 88 -26.28 24.15 37.69
N TYR A 89 -27.24 23.23 37.64
CA TYR A 89 -27.01 21.85 37.22
C TYR A 89 -26.53 21.76 35.77
N VAL A 90 -27.20 22.46 34.84
CA VAL A 90 -26.80 22.49 33.42
C VAL A 90 -25.40 23.05 33.26
N THR A 91 -25.07 24.16 33.94
CA THR A 91 -23.71 24.73 33.92
C THR A 91 -22.67 23.76 34.50
N TRP A 92 -23.00 23.01 35.56
CA TRP A 92 -22.10 22.01 36.13
C TRP A 92 -21.85 20.85 35.14
N VAL A 93 -22.90 20.35 34.48
CA VAL A 93 -22.79 19.31 33.45
C VAL A 93 -21.97 19.80 32.26
N GLU A 94 -22.22 21.02 31.78
CA GLU A 94 -21.46 21.63 30.68
C GLU A 94 -19.96 21.71 30.99
N ARG A 95 -19.59 22.21 32.18
CA ARG A 95 -18.19 22.25 32.64
C ARG A 95 -17.58 20.84 32.68
N LYS A 96 -18.34 19.84 33.13
CA LYS A 96 -17.87 18.46 33.17
C LYS A 96 -17.65 17.88 31.77
N ILE A 97 -18.55 18.18 30.83
CA ILE A 97 -18.40 17.76 29.42
C ILE A 97 -17.16 18.41 28.79
N ILE A 98 -16.94 19.70 29.04
CA ILE A 98 -15.74 20.40 28.55
C ILE A 98 -14.47 19.76 29.12
N SER A 99 -14.41 19.52 30.44
CA SER A 99 -13.27 18.85 31.07
C SER A 99 -13.00 17.46 30.49
N LEU A 100 -14.05 16.65 30.28
CA LEU A 100 -13.93 15.33 29.67
C LEU A 100 -13.47 15.40 28.21
N LYS A 101 -13.91 16.42 27.47
CA LYS A 101 -13.44 16.65 26.10
C LYS A 101 -11.94 16.98 26.09
N ASP A 102 -11.50 17.87 26.96
CA ASP A 102 -10.09 18.28 27.05
C ASP A 102 -9.19 17.10 27.48
N GLU A 103 -9.64 16.30 28.45
CA GLU A 103 -8.96 15.07 28.85
C GLU A 103 -8.87 14.05 27.71
N ASN A 104 -9.97 13.83 26.97
CA ASN A 104 -9.98 12.94 25.82
C ASN A 104 -9.07 13.42 24.68
N GLU A 105 -9.04 14.72 24.39
CA GLU A 105 -8.11 15.29 23.41
C GLU A 105 -6.66 15.08 23.83
N LYS A 106 -6.35 15.28 25.11
CA LYS A 106 -5.03 15.02 25.68
C LYS A 106 -4.65 13.53 25.57
N LEU A 107 -5.53 12.63 25.99
CA LEU A 107 -5.32 11.18 25.89
C LEU A 107 -5.16 10.72 24.45
N LEU A 108 -5.92 11.29 23.51
CA LEU A 108 -5.77 10.99 22.08
C LEU A 108 -4.42 11.46 21.55
N LYS A 109 -3.96 12.64 21.96
CA LYS A 109 -2.64 13.17 21.58
C LYS A 109 -1.52 12.30 22.14
N GLU A 110 -1.60 11.92 23.41
CA GLU A 110 -0.64 11.00 24.04
C GLU A 110 -0.66 9.64 23.35
N THR A 111 -1.83 9.07 23.07
CA THR A 111 -1.98 7.80 22.34
C THR A 111 -1.36 7.86 20.94
N LYS A 112 -1.58 8.96 20.21
CA LYS A 112 -0.95 9.17 18.90
C LYS A 112 0.58 9.26 19.01
N ARG A 113 1.09 9.95 20.04
CA ARG A 113 2.53 10.03 20.30
C ARG A 113 3.12 8.66 20.61
N THR A 114 2.52 7.92 21.55
CA THR A 114 2.94 6.56 21.91
C THR A 114 2.91 5.63 20.70
N LYS A 115 1.87 5.71 19.86
CA LYS A 115 1.82 4.95 18.60
C LYS A 115 2.99 5.29 17.68
N GLY A 116 3.33 6.58 17.54
CA GLY A 116 4.49 7.01 16.75
C GLY A 116 5.82 6.48 17.29
N GLU A 117 6.00 6.51 18.61
CA GLU A 117 7.19 5.95 19.27
C GLU A 117 7.30 4.43 19.07
N VAL A 118 6.18 3.69 19.18
CA VAL A 118 6.16 2.24 18.95
C VAL A 118 6.53 1.89 17.51
N VAL A 119 6.03 2.63 16.53
CA VAL A 119 6.40 2.43 15.11
C VAL A 119 7.90 2.69 14.92
N ALA A 120 8.42 3.80 15.46
CA ALA A 120 9.84 4.13 15.35
C ALA A 120 10.74 3.05 16.01
N ILE A 121 10.35 2.54 17.17
CA ILE A 121 11.06 1.43 17.84
C ILE A 121 11.01 0.16 16.99
N ASN A 122 9.85 -0.19 16.42
CA ASN A 122 9.73 -1.35 15.55
C ASN A 122 10.63 -1.23 14.30
N ASP A 123 10.71 -0.05 13.69
CA ASP A 123 11.57 0.20 12.54
C ASP A 123 13.05 0.07 12.91
N LEU A 124 13.46 0.56 14.08
CA LEU A 124 14.82 0.36 14.61
C LEU A 124 15.13 -1.12 14.84
N ILE A 125 14.21 -1.85 15.49
CA ILE A 125 14.36 -3.29 15.73
C ILE A 125 14.51 -4.05 14.41
N GLN A 126 13.66 -3.78 13.42
CA GLN A 126 13.73 -4.46 12.12
C GLN A 126 15.07 -4.18 11.41
N LYS A 127 15.53 -2.93 11.44
CA LYS A 127 16.82 -2.56 10.88
C LYS A 127 17.98 -3.27 11.58
N ASP A 128 17.96 -3.34 12.91
CA ASP A 128 19.00 -3.99 13.70
C ASP A 128 19.01 -5.51 13.51
N ILE A 129 17.84 -6.15 13.48
CA ILE A 129 17.70 -7.59 13.21
C ILE A 129 18.22 -7.93 11.81
N TYR A 130 17.83 -7.16 10.79
CA TYR A 130 18.32 -7.37 9.43
C TYR A 130 19.83 -7.17 9.33
N GLY A 131 20.36 -6.13 9.99
CA GLY A 131 21.80 -5.90 10.08
C GLY A 131 22.55 -7.06 10.77
N LEU A 132 22.00 -7.60 11.86
CA LEU A 132 22.56 -8.75 12.56
C LEU A 132 22.55 -10.01 11.68
N PHE A 133 21.44 -10.26 10.98
CA PHE A 133 21.33 -11.37 10.04
C PHE A 133 22.38 -11.30 8.93
N LEU A 134 22.61 -10.12 8.35
CA LEU A 134 23.67 -9.93 7.35
C LEU A 134 25.07 -10.20 7.93
N LYS A 135 25.34 -9.77 9.18
CA LYS A 135 26.61 -10.06 9.85
C LYS A 135 26.81 -11.56 10.10
N ILE A 136 25.80 -12.24 10.62
CA ILE A 136 25.85 -13.70 10.85
C ILE A 136 26.10 -14.43 9.53
N LYS A 137 25.33 -14.10 8.48
CA LYS A 137 25.56 -14.66 7.15
C LYS A 137 26.98 -14.43 6.65
N ARG A 138 27.53 -13.24 6.88
CA ARG A 138 28.90 -12.92 6.48
C ARG A 138 29.94 -13.75 7.23
N GLU A 139 29.79 -13.88 8.55
CA GLU A 139 30.67 -14.72 9.38
C GLU A 139 30.59 -16.19 8.96
N GLU A 140 29.40 -16.73 8.72
CA GLU A 140 29.23 -18.08 8.20
C GLU A 140 29.92 -18.26 6.84
N THR A 141 29.81 -17.30 5.93
CA THR A 141 30.49 -17.35 4.64
C THR A 141 31.99 -17.44 4.83
N LEU A 142 32.55 -16.59 5.71
CA LEU A 142 33.97 -16.60 6.02
C LEU A 142 34.41 -17.95 6.61
N HIS A 143 33.63 -18.52 7.52
CA HIS A 143 33.88 -19.85 8.07
C HIS A 143 33.86 -20.95 7.01
N ILE A 144 32.92 -20.92 6.06
CA ILE A 144 32.88 -21.86 4.94
C ILE A 144 34.15 -21.71 4.08
N LEU A 145 34.52 -20.47 3.73
CA LEU A 145 35.71 -20.20 2.92
C LEU A 145 37.01 -20.64 3.63
N ASP A 146 37.13 -20.40 4.93
CA ASP A 146 38.28 -20.84 5.74
C ASP A 146 38.35 -22.37 5.86
N ARG A 147 37.20 -23.05 5.86
CA ARG A 147 37.14 -24.51 5.78
C ARG A 147 37.62 -25.01 4.42
N LEU A 148 37.21 -24.38 3.32
CA LEU A 148 37.66 -24.76 1.97
C LEU A 148 39.17 -24.60 1.78
N LEU A 149 39.80 -23.63 2.45
CA LEU A 149 41.27 -23.53 2.46
C LEU A 149 41.96 -24.74 3.11
N LYS A 150 41.30 -25.42 4.06
CA LYS A 150 41.81 -26.62 4.73
C LYS A 150 41.44 -27.90 3.99
N ILE A 151 40.22 -27.96 3.45
CA ILE A 151 39.64 -29.12 2.76
C ILE A 151 38.95 -28.64 1.47
N PRO A 152 39.69 -28.46 0.36
CA PRO A 152 39.13 -27.92 -0.87
C PRO A 152 37.98 -28.74 -1.48
N GLN A 153 37.97 -30.06 -1.26
CA GLN A 153 36.97 -31.01 -1.77
C GLN A 153 35.58 -30.81 -1.16
N ASP A 154 35.49 -30.16 0.02
CA ASP A 154 34.20 -29.88 0.67
C ASP A 154 33.32 -28.92 -0.16
N ILE A 155 33.84 -28.37 -1.25
CA ILE A 155 33.11 -27.48 -2.14
C ILE A 155 31.79 -28.07 -2.62
N THR A 156 31.71 -29.37 -2.91
CA THR A 156 30.45 -29.99 -3.39
C THR A 156 29.35 -29.95 -2.34
N ASN A 157 29.71 -29.96 -1.05
CA ASN A 157 28.75 -29.88 0.06
C ASN A 157 28.30 -28.44 0.36
N VAL A 158 29.10 -27.43 -0.01
CA VAL A 158 28.86 -26.03 0.35
C VAL A 158 28.58 -25.11 -0.84
N CYS A 159 28.72 -25.62 -2.07
CA CYS A 159 28.61 -24.84 -3.32
C CYS A 159 27.28 -24.08 -3.37
N GLU A 160 26.15 -24.76 -3.19
CA GLU A 160 24.81 -24.15 -3.24
C GLU A 160 24.64 -23.04 -2.18
N SER A 161 25.22 -23.26 -0.99
CA SER A 161 25.21 -22.26 0.07
C SER A 161 26.03 -21.03 -0.31
N LEU A 162 27.09 -21.17 -1.09
CA LEU A 162 27.90 -20.04 -1.56
C LEU A 162 27.28 -19.35 -2.77
N LEU A 163 26.71 -20.11 -3.73
CA LEU A 163 26.02 -19.58 -4.93
C LEU A 163 24.81 -18.69 -4.55
N SER A 164 24.18 -18.95 -3.40
CA SER A 164 23.04 -18.17 -2.90
C SER A 164 23.43 -16.94 -2.07
N ARG A 165 24.72 -16.66 -1.90
CA ARG A 165 25.24 -15.57 -1.04
C ARG A 165 25.93 -14.49 -1.86
N GLU A 166 25.99 -13.30 -1.28
CA GLU A 166 26.83 -12.23 -1.81
C GLU A 166 28.26 -12.44 -1.32
N LEU A 167 29.17 -12.72 -2.25
CA LEU A 167 30.59 -12.85 -1.98
C LEU A 167 31.32 -11.53 -2.27
N LEU A 168 32.24 -11.16 -1.39
CA LEU A 168 33.01 -9.92 -1.52
C LEU A 168 34.27 -10.15 -2.36
N PRO A 169 34.85 -9.11 -2.99
CA PRO A 169 36.10 -9.21 -3.74
C PRO A 169 37.24 -9.95 -3.02
N ASP A 170 37.38 -9.73 -1.70
CA ASP A 170 38.44 -10.37 -0.90
C ASP A 170 38.26 -11.89 -0.77
N ASP A 171 37.04 -12.41 -0.95
CA ASP A 171 36.75 -13.84 -0.90
C ASP A 171 37.31 -14.60 -2.11
N PHE A 172 37.49 -13.90 -3.23
CA PHE A 172 38.05 -14.47 -4.45
C PHE A 172 39.39 -15.14 -4.20
N ILE A 173 40.27 -14.50 -3.41
CA ILE A 173 41.61 -15.02 -3.10
C ILE A 173 41.49 -16.36 -2.34
N LYS A 174 40.56 -16.46 -1.39
CA LYS A 174 40.35 -17.69 -0.62
C LYS A 174 39.85 -18.83 -1.54
N LEU A 175 38.85 -18.55 -2.37
CA LEU A 175 38.32 -19.53 -3.33
C LEU A 175 39.38 -19.97 -4.35
N LYS A 176 40.14 -19.03 -4.90
CA LYS A 176 41.26 -19.31 -5.81
C LYS A 176 42.27 -20.25 -5.15
N ASN A 177 42.71 -19.92 -3.93
CA ASN A 177 43.71 -20.72 -3.24
C ASN A 177 43.20 -22.13 -2.92
N ALA A 178 41.94 -22.26 -2.53
CA ALA A 178 41.30 -23.56 -2.33
C ALA A 178 41.22 -24.36 -3.64
N PHE A 179 40.80 -23.73 -4.74
CA PHE A 179 40.75 -24.38 -6.07
C PHE A 179 42.12 -24.89 -6.52
N LEU A 180 43.18 -24.08 -6.36
CA LEU A 180 44.54 -24.46 -6.74
C LEU A 180 45.15 -25.54 -5.84
N ALA A 181 44.61 -25.73 -4.63
CA ALA A 181 45.00 -26.79 -3.71
C ALA A 181 44.30 -28.13 -3.98
N LEU A 182 43.40 -28.19 -4.98
CA LEU A 182 42.76 -29.46 -5.37
C LEU A 182 43.79 -30.45 -5.92
N PRO A 183 43.76 -31.72 -5.49
CA PRO A 183 44.62 -32.76 -6.03
C PRO A 183 44.32 -33.00 -7.52
N GLU A 184 45.38 -33.12 -8.34
CA GLU A 184 45.25 -33.32 -9.79
C GLU A 184 44.70 -34.71 -10.16
N ASN A 185 44.95 -35.73 -9.33
CA ASN A 185 44.68 -37.14 -9.60
C ASN A 185 43.54 -37.74 -8.75
N ASP A 186 42.55 -36.92 -8.38
CA ASP A 186 41.39 -37.37 -7.61
C ASP A 186 40.30 -37.96 -8.52
N GLU A 187 39.70 -39.08 -8.12
CA GLU A 187 38.61 -39.77 -8.83
C GLU A 187 37.40 -38.84 -9.02
N TYR A 188 37.17 -37.92 -8.08
CA TYR A 188 36.08 -36.93 -8.11
C TYR A 188 36.57 -35.52 -8.50
N GLY A 189 37.80 -35.38 -8.98
CA GLY A 189 38.45 -34.09 -9.23
C GLY A 189 37.68 -33.19 -10.18
N ASP A 190 36.96 -33.75 -11.15
CA ASP A 190 36.16 -32.98 -12.10
C ASP A 190 34.90 -32.35 -11.48
N GLU A 191 34.27 -33.05 -10.53
CA GLU A 191 33.09 -32.53 -9.82
C GLU A 191 33.47 -31.36 -8.90
N TYR A 192 34.57 -31.49 -8.15
CA TYR A 192 35.07 -30.39 -7.32
C TYR A 192 35.41 -29.17 -8.17
N LYS A 193 36.13 -29.37 -9.28
CA LYS A 193 36.49 -28.30 -10.21
C LYS A 193 35.24 -27.65 -10.81
N HIS A 194 34.19 -28.42 -11.11
CA HIS A 194 32.93 -27.90 -11.60
C HIS A 194 32.30 -26.91 -10.62
N SER A 195 32.17 -27.28 -9.35
CA SER A 195 31.59 -26.41 -8.31
C SER A 195 32.33 -25.09 -8.15
N TYR A 196 33.67 -25.12 -8.12
CA TYR A 196 34.47 -23.88 -8.06
C TYR A 196 34.28 -23.00 -9.28
N LYS A 197 34.28 -23.59 -10.49
CA LYS A 197 34.12 -22.83 -11.72
C LYS A 197 32.74 -22.16 -11.81
N SER A 198 31.69 -22.80 -11.28
CA SER A 198 30.37 -22.19 -11.17
C SER A 198 30.40 -20.96 -10.26
N LEU A 199 31.06 -21.05 -9.09
CA LEU A 199 31.23 -19.89 -8.20
C LEU A 199 32.06 -18.77 -8.84
N PHE A 200 33.14 -19.11 -9.54
CA PHE A 200 33.96 -18.13 -10.26
C PHE A 200 33.18 -17.43 -11.36
N PHE A 201 32.37 -18.16 -12.11
CA PHE A 201 31.50 -17.56 -13.13
C PHE A 201 30.46 -16.64 -12.48
N GLN A 202 29.72 -17.12 -11.48
CA GLN A 202 28.60 -16.37 -10.90
C GLN A 202 29.04 -15.13 -10.13
N HIS A 203 30.14 -15.19 -9.37
CA HIS A 203 30.52 -14.09 -8.46
C HIS A 203 31.74 -13.28 -8.92
N PHE A 204 32.67 -13.89 -9.66
CA PHE A 204 34.01 -13.34 -9.87
C PHE A 204 34.49 -13.44 -11.32
N PHE A 205 33.58 -13.34 -12.29
CA PHE A 205 33.90 -13.66 -13.69
C PHE A 205 35.05 -12.82 -14.23
N ASP A 206 35.05 -11.51 -13.97
CA ASP A 206 36.11 -10.59 -14.37
C ASP A 206 37.46 -10.91 -13.71
N MET A 207 37.48 -11.11 -12.39
CA MET A 207 38.70 -11.45 -11.64
C MET A 207 39.28 -12.79 -12.11
N THR A 208 38.41 -13.74 -12.44
CA THR A 208 38.80 -15.06 -12.93
C THR A 208 39.44 -14.98 -14.32
N LEU A 209 38.91 -14.12 -15.20
CA LEU A 209 39.48 -13.89 -16.52
C LEU A 209 40.78 -13.06 -16.49
N LEU A 210 40.98 -12.22 -15.47
CA LEU A 210 42.24 -11.52 -15.24
C LEU A 210 43.35 -12.44 -14.70
N ASP A 211 42.98 -13.56 -14.07
CA ASP A 211 43.92 -14.53 -13.55
C ASP A 211 44.34 -15.55 -14.61
N ILE A 212 45.61 -15.52 -15.03
CA ILE A 212 46.14 -16.37 -16.12
C ILE A 212 45.95 -17.88 -15.84
N ASN A 213 46.04 -18.30 -14.57
CA ASN A 213 45.92 -19.71 -14.22
C ASN A 213 44.46 -20.14 -14.29
N LEU A 214 43.54 -19.37 -13.70
CA LEU A 214 42.12 -19.71 -13.70
C LEU A 214 41.47 -19.53 -15.08
N ARG A 215 41.86 -18.50 -15.84
CA ARG A 215 41.32 -18.18 -17.17
C ARG A 215 41.35 -19.40 -18.10
N LYS A 216 42.46 -20.15 -18.13
CA LYS A 216 42.60 -21.36 -18.95
C LYS A 216 41.61 -22.46 -18.55
N HIS A 217 41.29 -22.58 -17.27
CA HIS A 217 40.32 -23.55 -16.77
C HIS A 217 38.87 -23.14 -17.03
N MET A 218 38.62 -21.83 -17.20
CA MET A 218 37.31 -21.27 -17.48
C MET A 218 36.94 -21.24 -18.95
N GLU A 219 37.88 -21.06 -19.87
CA GLU A 219 37.62 -20.86 -21.32
C GLU A 219 36.57 -21.84 -21.86
N LYS A 220 36.78 -23.15 -21.66
CA LYS A 220 35.86 -24.20 -22.12
C LYS A 220 34.63 -24.41 -21.23
N PHE A 221 34.66 -23.86 -20.02
CA PHE A 221 33.58 -24.01 -19.05
C PHE A 221 32.51 -22.92 -19.19
N ILE A 222 32.85 -21.75 -19.74
CA ILE A 222 31.93 -20.62 -19.93
C ILE A 222 30.56 -21.05 -20.54
N PRO A 223 30.50 -21.84 -21.63
CA PRO A 223 29.20 -22.24 -22.19
C PRO A 223 28.38 -23.09 -21.22
N ILE A 224 29.04 -23.96 -20.45
CA ILE A 224 28.40 -24.83 -19.46
C ILE A 224 27.87 -23.98 -18.31
N ALA A 225 28.68 -23.05 -17.79
CA ALA A 225 28.27 -22.13 -16.75
C ALA A 225 27.03 -21.33 -17.16
N ILE A 226 27.01 -20.83 -18.41
CA ILE A 226 25.85 -20.14 -18.96
C ILE A 226 24.62 -21.06 -18.99
N SER A 227 24.78 -22.33 -19.35
CA SER A 227 23.65 -23.27 -19.39
C SER A 227 23.01 -23.55 -18.02
N GLN A 228 23.78 -23.36 -16.94
CA GLN A 228 23.39 -23.66 -15.56
C GLN A 228 23.00 -22.42 -14.75
N SER A 229 23.16 -21.24 -15.33
CA SER A 229 22.92 -19.95 -14.65
C SER A 229 21.46 -19.55 -14.69
N PHE A 230 21.00 -18.81 -13.68
CA PHE A 230 19.73 -18.10 -13.77
C PHE A 230 19.91 -16.76 -14.51
N GLU A 231 18.80 -16.14 -14.91
CA GLU A 231 18.80 -14.84 -15.60
C GLU A 231 19.63 -13.79 -14.85
N ASN A 232 19.47 -13.69 -13.52
CA ASN A 232 20.19 -12.73 -12.69
C ASN A 232 21.72 -12.97 -12.72
N ASP A 233 22.15 -14.22 -12.73
CA ASP A 233 23.57 -14.59 -12.74
C ASP A 233 24.20 -14.22 -14.08
N ILE A 234 23.50 -14.45 -15.20
CA ILE A 234 23.95 -14.03 -16.52
C ILE A 234 24.05 -12.51 -16.61
N ILE A 235 23.05 -11.77 -16.10
CA ILE A 235 23.08 -10.31 -16.11
C ILE A 235 24.29 -9.80 -15.32
N PHE A 236 24.53 -10.33 -14.13
CA PHE A 236 25.67 -9.94 -13.31
C PHE A 236 27.01 -10.28 -13.98
N SER A 237 27.15 -11.51 -14.47
CA SER A 237 28.37 -11.98 -15.15
C SER A 237 28.64 -11.18 -16.43
N SER A 238 27.59 -10.82 -17.18
CA SER A 238 27.71 -9.98 -18.37
C SER A 238 28.17 -8.56 -18.04
N LYS A 239 27.66 -7.97 -16.94
CA LYS A 239 28.14 -6.65 -16.46
C LYS A 239 29.63 -6.70 -16.11
N ASN A 240 30.06 -7.73 -15.39
CA ASN A 240 31.47 -7.94 -15.06
C ASN A 240 32.32 -8.11 -16.33
N PHE A 241 31.82 -8.88 -17.30
CA PHE A 241 32.55 -9.08 -18.55
C PHE A 241 32.66 -7.79 -19.37
N ILE A 242 31.59 -7.01 -19.49
CA ILE A 242 31.61 -5.70 -20.17
C ILE A 242 32.59 -4.73 -19.49
N ALA A 243 32.57 -4.67 -18.16
CA ALA A 243 33.52 -3.85 -17.41
C ALA A 243 34.97 -4.25 -17.70
N LEU A 244 35.24 -5.56 -17.81
CA LEU A 244 36.54 -6.08 -18.21
C LEU A 244 36.92 -5.70 -19.65
N LEU A 245 36.01 -5.88 -20.61
CA LEU A 245 36.24 -5.51 -22.02
C LEU A 245 36.51 -4.01 -22.17
N ASN A 246 35.77 -3.16 -21.45
CA ASN A 246 36.00 -1.72 -21.43
C ASN A 246 37.39 -1.34 -20.88
N LYS A 247 37.92 -2.12 -19.93
CA LYS A 247 39.21 -1.86 -19.27
C LYS A 247 40.41 -2.35 -20.07
N LYS A 248 40.26 -3.48 -20.75
CA LYS A 248 41.37 -4.24 -21.36
C LYS A 248 41.30 -4.34 -22.88
N GLY A 249 40.15 -4.05 -23.47
CA GLY A 249 39.90 -4.19 -24.89
C GLY A 249 39.38 -5.58 -25.28
N ILE A 250 38.77 -5.65 -26.46
CA ILE A 250 38.07 -6.83 -26.98
C ILE A 250 39.06 -7.90 -27.45
N ASN A 251 40.11 -7.49 -28.15
CA ASN A 251 41.12 -8.39 -28.72
C ASN A 251 41.79 -9.28 -27.67
N GLU A 252 41.97 -8.81 -26.43
CA GLU A 252 42.58 -9.60 -25.35
C GLU A 252 41.72 -10.82 -24.98
N PHE A 253 40.39 -10.78 -25.18
CA PHE A 253 39.43 -11.79 -24.73
C PHE A 253 38.67 -12.47 -25.88
N SER A 254 39.21 -12.44 -27.10
CA SER A 254 38.64 -13.07 -28.31
C SER A 254 38.07 -14.48 -28.07
N LYS A 255 38.82 -15.34 -27.37
CA LYS A 255 38.42 -16.73 -27.12
C LYS A 255 37.23 -16.81 -26.17
N GLU A 256 37.31 -16.09 -25.05
CA GLU A 256 36.28 -16.05 -24.02
C GLU A 256 34.99 -15.43 -24.55
N ILE A 257 35.08 -14.39 -25.38
CA ILE A 257 33.95 -13.80 -26.09
C ILE A 257 33.24 -14.89 -26.90
N ASN A 258 33.99 -15.64 -27.71
CA ASN A 258 33.40 -16.65 -28.57
C ASN A 258 32.76 -17.80 -27.77
N GLU A 259 33.35 -18.24 -26.65
CA GLU A 259 32.75 -19.25 -25.77
C GLU A 259 31.55 -18.70 -24.97
N PHE A 260 31.55 -17.41 -24.62
CA PHE A 260 30.41 -16.75 -24.00
C PHE A 260 29.20 -16.70 -24.93
N PHE A 261 29.39 -16.20 -26.16
CA PHE A 261 28.32 -16.12 -27.15
C PHE A 261 27.85 -17.49 -27.66
N LYS A 262 28.73 -18.51 -27.61
CA LYS A 262 28.35 -19.91 -27.81
C LYS A 262 27.40 -20.41 -26.73
N GLY A 263 27.67 -20.09 -25.47
CA GLY A 263 26.77 -20.39 -24.35
C GLY A 263 25.41 -19.72 -24.54
N LEU A 264 25.41 -18.43 -24.86
CA LEU A 264 24.16 -17.71 -25.13
C LEU A 264 23.35 -18.36 -26.28
N SER A 265 24.01 -18.76 -27.37
CA SER A 265 23.34 -19.32 -28.55
C SER A 265 22.64 -20.66 -28.32
N LYS A 266 23.16 -21.52 -27.44
CA LYS A 266 22.75 -22.94 -27.37
C LYS A 266 21.67 -23.23 -26.33
N TYR A 267 21.57 -22.42 -25.30
CA TYR A 267 20.77 -22.73 -24.11
C TYR A 267 19.57 -21.79 -23.97
N GLN A 268 19.01 -21.71 -22.76
CA GLN A 268 17.81 -20.93 -22.45
C GLN A 268 17.95 -19.42 -22.76
N PHE A 269 19.18 -18.93 -22.93
CA PHE A 269 19.50 -17.53 -23.18
C PHE A 269 19.59 -17.13 -24.65
N SER A 270 19.31 -18.04 -25.59
CA SER A 270 19.40 -17.78 -27.02
C SER A 270 18.59 -16.57 -27.47
N LYS A 271 17.43 -16.33 -26.85
CA LYS A 271 16.53 -15.20 -27.12
C LYS A 271 16.42 -14.23 -25.94
N PHE A 272 17.36 -14.27 -25.00
CA PHE A 272 17.31 -13.41 -23.83
C PHE A 272 17.89 -12.02 -24.16
N THR A 273 17.07 -11.22 -24.85
CA THR A 273 17.37 -9.86 -25.31
C THR A 273 18.04 -8.96 -24.27
N PRO A 274 17.66 -8.97 -22.98
CA PRO A 274 18.29 -8.11 -21.97
C PRO A 274 19.81 -8.21 -21.88
N VAL A 275 20.40 -9.38 -22.16
CA VAL A 275 21.87 -9.54 -22.14
C VAL A 275 22.53 -8.85 -23.32
N TYR A 276 21.95 -8.99 -24.51
CA TYR A 276 22.49 -8.37 -25.73
C TYR A 276 22.37 -6.85 -25.69
N ASP A 277 21.26 -6.33 -25.16
CA ASP A 277 21.06 -4.91 -24.91
C ASP A 277 22.07 -4.39 -23.89
N LEU A 278 22.36 -5.15 -22.84
CA LEU A 278 23.34 -4.78 -21.82
C LEU A 278 24.74 -4.56 -22.42
N PHE A 279 25.20 -5.42 -23.35
CA PHE A 279 26.44 -5.19 -24.10
C PHE A 279 26.38 -3.93 -24.95
N CYS A 280 25.27 -3.70 -25.66
CA CYS A 280 25.11 -2.49 -26.48
C CYS A 280 25.10 -1.22 -25.63
N GLU A 281 24.47 -1.22 -24.46
CA GLU A 281 24.28 -0.05 -23.60
C GLU A 281 25.53 0.32 -22.80
N ASN A 282 26.28 -0.68 -22.32
CA ASN A 282 27.33 -0.45 -21.32
C ASN A 282 28.76 -0.55 -21.86
N LEU A 283 28.96 -0.93 -23.12
CA LEU A 283 30.26 -0.73 -23.78
C LEU A 283 30.53 0.77 -23.96
N LYS A 284 31.74 1.19 -23.61
CA LYS A 284 32.10 2.60 -23.38
C LYS A 284 31.85 3.49 -24.59
N ASP A 285 32.18 2.99 -25.78
CA ASP A 285 32.15 3.75 -27.02
C ASP A 285 31.54 2.92 -28.15
N LYS A 286 30.96 3.60 -29.14
CA LYS A 286 30.34 2.98 -30.33
C LYS A 286 31.29 2.01 -31.03
N ASN A 287 32.57 2.36 -31.16
CA ASN A 287 33.58 1.52 -31.81
C ASN A 287 33.73 0.14 -31.14
N LEU A 288 33.66 0.06 -29.80
CA LEU A 288 33.76 -1.22 -29.08
C LEU A 288 32.55 -2.11 -29.34
N ILE A 289 31.36 -1.53 -29.54
CA ILE A 289 30.15 -2.30 -29.87
C ILE A 289 30.35 -3.03 -31.21
N PHE A 290 30.86 -2.32 -32.20
CA PHE A 290 31.12 -2.89 -33.53
C PHE A 290 32.34 -3.82 -33.55
N GLU A 291 33.40 -3.50 -32.81
CA GLU A 291 34.54 -4.40 -32.62
C GLU A 291 34.11 -5.72 -31.99
N LEU A 292 33.20 -5.69 -31.01
CA LEU A 292 32.69 -6.90 -30.37
C LEU A 292 31.87 -7.73 -31.37
N PHE A 293 31.04 -7.08 -32.18
CA PHE A 293 30.28 -7.77 -33.23
C PHE A 293 31.21 -8.50 -34.20
N ASN A 294 32.29 -7.84 -34.63
CA ASN A 294 33.27 -8.41 -35.55
C ASN A 294 34.06 -9.56 -34.92
N GLU A 295 34.35 -9.49 -33.62
CA GLU A 295 35.08 -10.52 -32.88
C GLU A 295 34.26 -11.82 -32.68
N ILE A 296 32.93 -11.72 -32.65
CA ILE A 296 32.07 -12.90 -32.57
C ILE A 296 32.12 -13.64 -33.91
N LYS A 297 32.63 -14.87 -33.89
CA LYS A 297 32.77 -15.70 -35.08
C LYS A 297 31.42 -16.08 -35.66
N SER A 298 31.31 -16.01 -36.99
CA SER A 298 30.14 -16.37 -37.78
C SER A 298 30.00 -17.89 -37.99
N ILE A 299 30.25 -18.67 -36.94
CA ILE A 299 30.14 -20.13 -36.94
C ILE A 299 28.75 -20.58 -36.47
N PRO A 300 28.27 -21.79 -36.86
CA PRO A 300 26.95 -22.28 -36.47
C PRO A 300 26.66 -22.21 -34.97
N GLU A 301 27.68 -22.43 -34.13
CA GLU A 301 27.55 -22.44 -32.68
C GLU A 301 27.28 -21.06 -32.06
N ASN A 302 27.70 -19.97 -32.72
CA ASN A 302 27.61 -18.60 -32.20
C ASN A 302 26.56 -17.77 -32.95
N ARG A 303 26.03 -18.31 -34.05
CA ARG A 303 25.22 -17.58 -35.02
C ARG A 303 24.00 -16.92 -34.40
N ILE A 304 23.28 -17.65 -33.54
CA ILE A 304 22.06 -17.15 -32.91
C ILE A 304 22.38 -15.91 -32.06
N ALA A 305 23.36 -16.02 -31.16
CA ALA A 305 23.76 -14.91 -30.31
C ALA A 305 24.35 -13.74 -31.11
N LYS A 306 25.09 -14.00 -32.19
CA LYS A 306 25.59 -12.94 -33.08
C LYS A 306 24.45 -12.18 -33.76
N ILE A 307 23.42 -12.89 -34.24
CA ILE A 307 22.23 -12.28 -34.85
C ILE A 307 21.47 -11.44 -33.82
N GLU A 308 21.23 -11.97 -32.62
CA GLU A 308 20.51 -11.23 -31.57
C GLU A 308 21.29 -10.00 -31.11
N TYR A 309 22.61 -10.12 -30.93
CA TYR A 309 23.45 -8.97 -30.63
C TYR A 309 23.40 -7.90 -31.74
N GLY A 310 23.50 -8.31 -33.00
CA GLY A 310 23.37 -7.36 -34.11
C GLY A 310 21.97 -6.75 -34.21
N ASN A 311 20.90 -7.46 -33.83
CA ASN A 311 19.57 -6.86 -33.71
C ASN A 311 19.53 -5.78 -32.62
N SER A 312 20.17 -6.00 -31.47
CA SER A 312 20.30 -4.98 -30.42
C SER A 312 21.06 -3.74 -30.91
N ILE A 313 22.13 -3.92 -31.71
CA ILE A 313 22.84 -2.80 -32.35
C ILE A 313 21.89 -2.00 -33.25
N LEU A 314 21.09 -2.68 -34.09
CA LEU A 314 20.15 -2.04 -35.00
C LEU A 314 18.99 -1.33 -34.31
N ASN A 315 18.59 -1.82 -33.15
CA ASN A 315 17.57 -1.16 -32.33
C ASN A 315 18.13 0.11 -31.68
N LYS A 316 19.42 0.11 -31.32
CA LYS A 316 20.09 1.25 -30.68
C LYS A 316 20.45 2.37 -31.66
N PHE A 317 20.92 2.03 -32.86
CA PHE A 317 21.41 3.00 -33.85
C PHE A 317 20.52 3.05 -35.10
N LYS A 318 20.21 4.24 -35.60
CA LYS A 318 19.47 4.36 -36.87
C LYS A 318 20.43 4.08 -38.03
N GLN A 319 19.93 3.58 -39.15
CA GLN A 319 20.75 3.30 -40.35
C GLN A 319 21.55 4.52 -40.84
N SER A 320 21.05 5.73 -40.61
CA SER A 320 21.76 6.99 -40.90
C SER A 320 23.03 7.20 -40.09
N ASP A 321 23.15 6.51 -38.96
CA ASP A 321 24.20 6.73 -37.97
C ASP A 321 25.43 5.85 -38.24
N PHE A 322 25.36 4.95 -39.22
CA PHE A 322 26.42 3.99 -39.55
C PHE A 322 27.48 4.62 -40.46
N THR A 323 28.75 4.45 -40.10
CA THR A 323 29.88 4.80 -40.95
C THR A 323 30.03 3.81 -42.10
N ASP A 324 30.84 4.13 -43.12
CA ASP A 324 31.06 3.24 -44.25
C ASP A 324 31.68 1.89 -43.84
N ASP A 325 32.50 1.87 -42.78
CA ASP A 325 33.09 0.65 -42.22
C ASP A 325 32.07 -0.19 -41.42
N GLU A 326 30.97 0.41 -40.96
CA GLU A 326 29.93 -0.27 -40.17
C GLU A 326 28.78 -0.78 -41.05
N LYS A 327 28.60 -0.25 -42.27
CA LYS A 327 27.56 -0.71 -43.21
C LYS A 327 27.66 -2.20 -43.59
N PRO A 328 28.85 -2.80 -43.80
CA PRO A 328 28.97 -4.23 -44.11
C PRO A 328 28.36 -5.16 -43.04
N ILE A 329 28.23 -4.70 -41.80
CA ILE A 329 27.62 -5.47 -40.71
C ILE A 329 26.12 -5.72 -40.96
N LEU A 330 25.45 -4.78 -41.62
CA LEU A 330 24.05 -4.94 -42.03
C LEU A 330 23.90 -6.09 -43.04
N GLU A 331 24.82 -6.16 -44.00
CA GLU A 331 24.85 -7.21 -45.02
C GLU A 331 25.18 -8.56 -44.40
N GLU A 332 26.19 -8.61 -43.51
CA GLU A 332 26.53 -9.82 -42.77
C GLU A 332 25.34 -10.33 -41.96
N LEU A 333 24.67 -9.46 -41.21
CA LEU A 333 23.52 -9.84 -40.40
C LEU A 333 22.35 -10.39 -41.22
N GLN A 334 22.09 -9.81 -42.40
CA GLN A 334 21.10 -10.34 -43.33
C GLN A 334 21.50 -11.73 -43.86
N GLN A 335 22.77 -11.91 -44.23
CA GLN A 335 23.28 -13.21 -44.68
C GLN A 335 23.19 -14.28 -43.58
N LEU A 336 23.52 -13.93 -42.33
CA LEU A 336 23.43 -14.83 -41.18
C LEU A 336 21.98 -15.26 -40.92
N LYS A 337 21.03 -14.32 -40.99
CA LYS A 337 19.59 -14.62 -40.86
C LYS A 337 19.10 -15.58 -41.95
N ILE A 338 19.47 -15.34 -43.21
CA ILE A 338 19.12 -16.24 -44.33
C ILE A 338 19.73 -17.63 -44.11
N SER A 339 20.98 -17.70 -43.67
CA SER A 339 21.70 -18.95 -43.43
C SER A 339 21.07 -19.76 -42.29
N GLN A 340 20.63 -19.08 -41.23
CA GLN A 340 19.92 -19.72 -40.12
C GLN A 340 18.56 -20.29 -40.57
N LEU A 341 17.77 -19.53 -41.33
CA LEU A 341 16.48 -19.99 -41.85
C LEU A 341 16.62 -21.27 -42.69
N LYS A 342 17.61 -21.30 -43.59
CA LYS A 342 17.90 -22.48 -44.42
C LYS A 342 18.26 -23.71 -43.58
N GLU A 343 19.08 -23.56 -42.55
CA GLU A 343 19.44 -24.67 -41.66
C GLU A 343 18.26 -25.17 -40.83
N GLU A 344 17.37 -24.28 -40.39
CA GLU A 344 16.14 -24.66 -39.69
C GLU A 344 15.19 -25.44 -40.61
N GLU A 345 15.02 -25.00 -41.85
CA GLU A 345 14.25 -25.72 -42.88
C GLU A 345 14.82 -27.12 -43.15
N GLU A 346 16.14 -27.24 -43.29
CA GLU A 346 16.80 -28.54 -43.46
C GLU A 346 16.62 -29.48 -42.26
N LYS A 347 16.71 -28.95 -41.03
CA LYS A 347 16.47 -29.73 -39.80
C LYS A 347 15.03 -30.22 -39.72
N ILE A 348 14.07 -29.38 -40.10
CA ILE A 348 12.64 -29.75 -40.15
C ILE A 348 12.42 -30.84 -41.19
N LYS A 349 13.01 -30.70 -42.38
CA LYS A 349 12.91 -31.70 -43.45
C LYS A 349 13.50 -33.05 -43.01
N LYS A 350 14.70 -33.07 -42.44
CA LYS A 350 15.34 -34.29 -41.90
C LYS A 350 14.48 -34.97 -40.82
N LYS A 351 13.90 -34.21 -39.89
CA LYS A 351 13.01 -34.76 -38.85
C LYS A 351 11.74 -35.39 -39.44
N LYS A 352 11.14 -34.76 -40.45
CA LYS A 352 9.97 -35.30 -41.17
C LYS A 352 10.33 -36.61 -41.87
N ASP A 353 11.44 -36.64 -42.62
CA ASP A 353 11.91 -37.84 -43.32
C ASP A 353 12.22 -39.00 -42.34
N GLU A 354 12.77 -38.70 -41.16
CA GLU A 354 13.01 -39.70 -40.11
C GLU A 354 11.72 -40.23 -39.47
N GLN A 355 10.73 -39.37 -39.24
CA GLN A 355 9.42 -39.77 -38.72
C GLN A 355 8.67 -40.64 -39.74
N GLU A 356 8.70 -40.28 -41.02
CA GLU A 356 8.10 -41.09 -42.09
C GLU A 356 8.76 -42.46 -42.20
N LYS A 357 10.10 -42.54 -42.10
CA LYS A 357 10.82 -43.81 -42.07
C LYS A 357 10.47 -44.67 -40.83
N LYS A 358 10.27 -44.05 -39.66
CA LYS A 358 9.83 -44.78 -38.45
C LYS A 358 8.40 -45.32 -38.61
N GLN A 359 7.47 -44.51 -39.09
CA GLN A 359 6.08 -44.94 -39.33
C GLN A 359 5.98 -46.03 -40.40
N GLN A 360 6.79 -45.98 -41.45
CA GLN A 360 6.85 -47.04 -42.46
C GLN A 360 7.39 -48.35 -41.88
N LYS A 361 8.40 -48.30 -41.00
CA LYS A 361 8.93 -49.48 -40.29
C LYS A 361 7.90 -50.09 -39.33
N GLU A 362 7.16 -49.27 -38.60
CA GLU A 362 6.09 -49.74 -37.70
C GLU A 362 4.94 -50.39 -38.47
N LYS A 363 4.45 -49.76 -39.55
CA LYS A 363 3.41 -50.36 -40.43
C LYS A 363 3.87 -51.66 -41.09
N ALA A 364 5.15 -51.77 -41.45
CA ALA A 364 5.72 -53.00 -42.00
C ALA A 364 5.88 -54.11 -40.95
N ALA A 365 6.10 -53.76 -39.68
CA ALA A 365 6.16 -54.71 -38.57
C ALA A 365 4.76 -55.21 -38.17
N GLU A 366 3.75 -54.34 -38.20
CA GLU A 366 2.34 -54.72 -37.97
C GLU A 366 1.81 -55.67 -39.04
N ARG A 367 2.18 -55.48 -40.32
CA ARG A 367 1.79 -56.39 -41.41
C ARG A 367 2.46 -57.77 -41.36
N LYS A 368 3.47 -57.96 -40.51
CA LYS A 368 4.20 -59.23 -40.33
C LYS A 368 3.76 -60.01 -39.09
N LYS A 369 2.92 -59.42 -38.25
CA LYS A 369 2.18 -60.12 -37.18
C LYS A 369 0.81 -60.51 -37.70
#